data_AF-A0A9D1UHJ2-F1
#
_entry.id   AF-A0A9D1UHJ2-F1
#
_cell.length_a   1.000
_cell.length_b   1.000
_cell.length_c   1.000
_cell.angle_alpha   90.00
_cell.angle_beta   90.00
_cell.angle_gamma   90.00
#
_symmetry.space_group_name_H-M   'P 1'
#
loop_
_entity.id
_entity.type
_entity.pdbx_description
1 polymer ?
#
loop_
_entity_poly.entity_id
_entity_poly.type
_entity_poly.pdbx_seq_one_letter_code
_entity_poly.pdbx_strand_id
1 'polypeptide(L)'
;MLFFAHEGLPQDRNKLEKQKAKLEKEIASINAILKETKKTKSMSASELQVLKRKIASRQKLIKNINTQMGMLNNEIKSTQHSIGELCKEIDALKESYAQMLRYAQRNKTATDKLLFIFAAKDYKEAYQRYVFFRQFGDMQKKKLQQIKEKTGELYKRTNELEVKKINQESL
;
A
#
# COMPACT_ATOMS: atom_id res chain seq x y z
N MET A 1 -109.21 -18.08 12.66
CA MET A 1 -107.97 -18.20 13.45
C MET A 1 -106.84 -18.44 12.48
N LEU A 2 -105.70 -17.77 12.44
CA LEU A 2 -105.16 -16.60 13.13
C LEU A 2 -103.97 -16.21 12.22
N PHE A 3 -103.97 -14.98 11.71
CA PHE A 3 -102.81 -14.37 11.09
C PHE A 3 -101.70 -14.29 12.16
N PHE A 4 -100.53 -14.88 11.91
CA PHE A 4 -99.32 -14.53 12.64
C PHE A 4 -98.40 -13.75 11.70
N ALA A 5 -98.65 -12.44 11.64
CA ALA A 5 -97.67 -11.46 11.23
C ALA A 5 -96.50 -11.55 12.23
N HIS A 6 -95.35 -12.04 11.78
CA HIS A 6 -94.11 -11.87 12.52
C HIS A 6 -93.59 -10.47 12.21
N GLU A 7 -94.11 -9.46 12.93
CA GLU A 7 -93.49 -8.14 13.00
C GLU A 7 -92.15 -8.27 13.75
N GLY A 8 -91.12 -8.71 13.01
CA GLY A 8 -89.73 -8.54 13.43
C GLY A 8 -89.40 -7.05 13.50
N LEU A 9 -89.23 -6.55 14.72
CA LEU A 9 -89.02 -5.15 15.08
C LEU A 9 -88.04 -4.40 14.16
N PRO A 10 -88.37 -3.19 13.67
CA PRO A 10 -87.45 -2.29 12.96
C PRO A 10 -86.18 -1.94 13.73
N GLN A 11 -86.17 -2.14 15.06
CA GLN A 11 -85.01 -1.94 15.93
C GLN A 11 -83.88 -2.93 15.67
N ASP A 12 -84.16 -4.16 15.26
CA ASP A 12 -83.13 -5.20 15.13
C ASP A 12 -82.33 -5.04 13.84
N ARG A 13 -83.01 -4.75 12.73
CA ARG A 13 -82.35 -4.45 11.44
C ARG A 13 -81.46 -3.20 11.52
N ASN A 14 -81.91 -2.16 12.21
CA ASN A 14 -81.15 -0.91 12.37
C ASN A 14 -79.93 -1.12 13.29
N LYS A 15 -80.03 -2.02 14.29
CA LYS A 15 -78.88 -2.46 15.11
C LYS A 15 -77.89 -3.28 14.29
N LEU A 16 -78.36 -4.20 13.46
CA LEU A 16 -77.53 -4.99 12.55
C LEU A 16 -76.82 -4.11 11.50
N GLU A 17 -77.50 -3.13 10.92
CA GLU A 17 -76.90 -2.18 9.97
C GLU A 17 -75.84 -1.28 10.64
N LYS A 18 -76.09 -0.82 11.87
CA LYS A 18 -75.09 -0.08 12.66
C LYS A 18 -73.89 -0.93 13.04
N GLN A 19 -74.10 -2.19 13.40
CA GLN A 19 -73.02 -3.15 13.68
C GLN A 19 -72.21 -3.45 12.42
N LYS A 20 -72.88 -3.64 11.27
CA LYS A 20 -72.23 -3.82 9.97
C LYS A 20 -71.37 -2.61 9.60
N ALA A 21 -71.91 -1.40 9.71
CA ALA A 21 -71.17 -0.17 9.41
C ALA A 21 -69.97 0.03 10.37
N LYS A 22 -70.09 -0.38 11.64
CA LYS A 22 -69.00 -0.35 12.60
C LYS A 22 -67.89 -1.36 12.23
N LEU A 23 -68.28 -2.58 11.89
CA LEU A 23 -67.35 -3.63 11.45
C LEU A 23 -66.63 -3.24 10.15
N GLU A 24 -67.32 -2.65 9.18
CA GLU A 24 -66.71 -2.19 7.92
C GLU A 24 -65.67 -1.08 8.16
N LYS A 25 -65.94 -0.15 9.08
CA LYS A 25 -64.95 0.88 9.50
C LYS A 25 -63.74 0.26 10.19
N GLU A 26 -63.97 -0.74 11.02
CA GLU A 26 -62.92 -1.44 11.76
C GLU A 26 -62.02 -2.23 10.79
N ILE A 27 -62.61 -2.91 9.81
CA ILE A 27 -61.89 -3.60 8.72
C ILE A 27 -61.09 -2.61 7.88
N ALA A 28 -61.65 -1.44 7.54
CA ALA A 28 -60.93 -0.41 6.79
C ALA A 28 -59.73 0.14 7.57
N SER A 29 -59.89 0.35 8.89
CA SER A 29 -58.81 0.79 9.78
C SER A 29 -57.71 -0.27 9.91
N ILE A 30 -58.08 -1.54 10.11
CA ILE A 30 -57.13 -2.66 10.17
C ILE A 30 -56.36 -2.80 8.85
N ASN A 31 -57.03 -2.65 7.71
CA ASN A 31 -56.39 -2.68 6.39
C ASN A 31 -55.43 -1.49 6.17
N ALA A 32 -55.78 -0.30 6.66
CA ALA A 32 -54.89 0.86 6.64
C ALA A 32 -53.64 0.62 7.51
N ILE A 33 -53.83 0.12 8.73
CA ILE A 33 -52.74 -0.25 9.66
C ILE A 33 -51.86 -1.35 9.07
N LEU A 34 -52.44 -2.38 8.43
CA LEU A 34 -51.69 -3.44 7.76
C LEU A 34 -50.89 -2.93 6.57
N LYS A 35 -51.46 -2.02 5.77
CA LYS A 35 -50.78 -1.41 4.61
C LYS A 35 -49.62 -0.53 5.06
N GLU A 36 -49.82 0.25 6.12
CA GLU A 36 -48.79 1.06 6.74
C GLU A 36 -47.69 0.18 7.35
N THR A 37 -48.05 -0.85 8.11
CA THR A 37 -47.11 -1.84 8.68
C THR A 37 -46.31 -2.57 7.59
N LYS A 38 -46.94 -2.92 6.46
CA LYS A 38 -46.25 -3.56 5.33
C LYS A 38 -45.27 -2.60 4.63
N LYS A 39 -45.62 -1.32 4.53
CA LYS A 39 -44.75 -0.24 4.02
C LYS A 39 -43.56 -0.01 4.96
N THR A 40 -43.79 0.10 6.27
CA THR A 40 -42.74 0.29 7.28
C THR A 40 -41.82 -0.95 7.37
N LYS A 41 -42.37 -2.16 7.36
CA LYS A 41 -41.59 -3.42 7.35
C LYS A 41 -40.79 -3.60 6.05
N SER A 42 -41.34 -3.19 4.90
CA SER A 42 -40.63 -3.12 3.61
C SER A 42 -39.51 -2.08 3.63
N MET A 43 -39.75 -0.90 4.22
CA MET A 43 -38.72 0.11 4.43
C MET A 43 -37.61 -0.40 5.35
N SER A 44 -37.94 -1.02 6.49
CA SER A 44 -36.96 -1.65 7.39
C SER A 44 -36.21 -2.82 6.75
N ALA A 45 -36.85 -3.60 5.88
CA ALA A 45 -36.18 -4.66 5.12
C ALA A 45 -35.22 -4.09 4.04
N SER A 46 -35.62 -3.00 3.38
CA SER A 46 -34.76 -2.26 2.44
C SER A 46 -33.56 -1.62 3.16
N GLU A 47 -33.79 -0.97 4.30
CA GLU A 47 -32.75 -0.41 5.16
C GLU A 47 -31.78 -1.49 5.65
N LEU A 48 -32.29 -2.66 6.07
CA LEU A 48 -31.49 -3.81 6.43
C LEU A 48 -30.65 -4.32 5.25
N GLN A 49 -31.22 -4.36 4.04
CA GLN A 49 -30.49 -4.75 2.84
C GLN A 49 -29.37 -3.74 2.50
N VAL A 50 -29.64 -2.44 2.61
CA VAL A 50 -28.65 -1.38 2.45
C VAL A 50 -27.54 -1.50 3.50
N LEU A 51 -27.88 -1.75 4.76
CA LEU A 51 -26.91 -1.95 5.83
C LEU A 51 -26.04 -3.18 5.58
N LYS A 52 -26.62 -4.32 5.17
CA LYS A 52 -25.88 -5.52 4.78
C LYS A 52 -24.92 -5.24 3.63
N ARG A 53 -25.34 -4.49 2.60
CA ARG A 53 -24.46 -4.06 1.50
C ARG A 53 -23.34 -3.16 2.00
N LYS A 54 -23.63 -2.21 2.90
CA LYS A 54 -22.62 -1.33 3.52
C LYS A 54 -21.58 -2.11 4.31
N ILE A 55 -22.01 -3.12 5.09
CA ILE A 55 -21.12 -4.02 5.83
C ILE A 55 -20.26 -4.84 4.86
N ALA A 56 -20.84 -5.45 3.84
CA ALA A 56 -20.10 -6.22 2.84
C ALA A 56 -19.07 -5.36 2.09
N SER A 57 -19.42 -4.13 1.73
CA SER A 57 -18.50 -3.16 1.12
C SER A 57 -17.35 -2.79 2.07
N ARG A 58 -17.62 -2.58 3.36
CA ARG A 58 -16.58 -2.32 4.37
C ARG A 58 -15.65 -3.53 4.55
N GLN A 59 -16.18 -4.75 4.60
CA GLN A 59 -15.37 -5.98 4.68
C GLN A 59 -14.47 -6.12 3.45
N LYS A 60 -14.99 -5.84 2.25
CA LYS A 60 -14.19 -5.84 1.02
C LYS A 60 -13.09 -4.78 1.05
N LEU A 61 -13.40 -3.58 1.54
CA LEU A 61 -12.41 -2.51 1.72
C LEU A 61 -11.29 -2.93 2.69
N ILE A 62 -11.63 -3.48 3.85
CA ILE A 62 -10.65 -4.00 4.83
C ILE A 62 -9.75 -5.07 4.20
N LYS A 63 -10.33 -6.01 3.43
CA LYS A 63 -9.56 -7.04 2.73
C LYS A 63 -8.57 -6.44 1.73
N ASN A 64 -9.00 -5.41 0.99
CA ASN A 64 -8.13 -4.71 0.04
C ASN A 64 -6.98 -3.99 0.76
N ILE A 65 -7.27 -3.27 1.85
CA ILE A 65 -6.25 -2.59 2.67
C ILE A 65 -5.24 -3.60 3.21
N ASN A 66 -5.69 -4.72 3.78
CA ASN A 66 -4.79 -5.78 4.26
C ASN A 66 -3.90 -6.35 3.15
N THR A 67 -4.42 -6.48 1.94
CA THR A 67 -3.65 -6.95 0.77
C THR A 67 -2.59 -5.92 0.38
N GLN A 68 -2.95 -4.63 0.35
CA GLN A 68 -2.04 -3.52 0.08
C GLN A 68 -0.94 -3.42 1.14
N MET A 69 -1.28 -3.57 2.43
CA MET A 69 -0.31 -3.63 3.53
C MET A 69 0.67 -4.79 3.36
N GLY A 70 0.19 -5.97 2.94
CA GLY A 70 1.05 -7.12 2.66
C GLY A 70 2.05 -6.85 1.52
N MET A 71 1.58 -6.25 0.43
CA MET A 71 2.43 -5.86 -0.70
C MET A 71 3.47 -4.81 -0.28
N LEU A 72 3.05 -3.76 0.43
CA LEU A 72 3.92 -2.68 0.90
C LEU A 72 5.01 -3.22 1.86
N ASN A 73 4.65 -4.13 2.77
CA ASN A 73 5.60 -4.80 3.65
C ASN A 73 6.67 -5.57 2.88
N ASN A 74 6.29 -6.28 1.81
CA ASN A 74 7.23 -7.01 0.97
C ASN A 74 8.17 -6.06 0.22
N GLU A 75 7.65 -4.95 -0.30
CA GLU A 75 8.47 -3.92 -0.94
C GLU A 75 9.45 -3.24 0.03
N ILE A 76 9.02 -2.97 1.26
CA ILE A 76 9.87 -2.42 2.33
C ILE A 76 11.02 -3.39 2.64
N LYS A 77 10.72 -4.68 2.84
CA LYS A 77 11.74 -5.71 3.09
C LYS A 77 12.74 -5.82 1.94
N SER A 78 12.25 -5.82 0.69
CA SER A 78 13.10 -5.85 -0.50
C SER A 78 14.01 -4.62 -0.56
N THR A 79 13.46 -3.43 -0.32
CA THR A 79 14.22 -2.16 -0.31
C THR A 79 15.29 -2.15 0.79
N GLN A 80 14.95 -2.61 2.00
CA GLN A 80 15.90 -2.76 3.11
C GLN A 80 17.03 -3.74 2.78
N HIS A 81 16.71 -4.85 2.11
CA HIS A 81 17.71 -5.80 1.67
C HIS A 81 18.66 -5.16 0.64
N SER A 82 18.15 -4.47 -0.37
CA SER A 82 18.97 -3.75 -1.34
C SER A 82 19.86 -2.68 -0.70
N ILE A 83 19.36 -1.94 0.30
CA ILE A 83 20.15 -1.00 1.09
C ILE A 83 21.32 -1.72 1.79
N GLY A 84 21.06 -2.87 2.40
CA GLY A 84 22.08 -3.69 3.06
C GLY A 84 23.18 -4.14 2.09
N GLU A 85 22.80 -4.60 0.89
CA GLU A 85 23.76 -5.01 -0.15
C GLU A 85 24.57 -3.82 -0.67
N LEU A 86 23.94 -2.66 -0.93
CA LEU A 86 24.64 -1.43 -1.32
C LEU A 86 25.66 -1.00 -0.27
N CYS A 87 25.33 -1.06 1.02
CA CYS A 87 26.28 -0.76 2.09
C CYS A 87 27.52 -1.67 2.04
N LYS A 88 27.32 -2.99 1.92
CA LYS A 88 28.43 -3.96 1.81
C LYS A 88 29.31 -3.68 0.60
N GLU A 89 28.71 -3.39 -0.55
CA GLU A 89 29.45 -3.08 -1.78
C GLU A 89 30.26 -1.78 -1.64
N ILE A 90 29.68 -0.74 -1.03
CA ILE A 90 30.37 0.52 -0.76
C ILE A 90 31.57 0.29 0.16
N ASP A 91 31.41 -0.51 1.22
CA ASP A 91 32.48 -0.81 2.17
C ASP A 91 33.61 -1.60 1.51
N ALA A 92 33.27 -2.60 0.68
CA ALA A 92 34.25 -3.34 -0.11
C ALA A 92 35.03 -2.43 -1.07
N LEU A 93 34.35 -1.49 -1.75
CA LEU A 93 34.99 -0.51 -2.63
C LEU A 93 35.90 0.45 -1.86
N LYS A 94 35.46 0.94 -0.69
CA LYS A 94 36.25 1.82 0.18
C LYS A 94 37.51 1.11 0.67
N GLU A 95 37.40 -0.14 1.11
CA GLU A 95 38.54 -0.93 1.57
C GLU A 95 39.54 -1.15 0.42
N SER A 96 39.03 -1.54 -0.76
CA SER A 96 39.86 -1.73 -1.95
C SER A 96 40.53 -0.44 -2.44
N TYR A 97 39.89 0.72 -2.25
CA TYR A 97 40.46 2.04 -2.53
C TYR A 97 41.50 2.44 -1.49
N ALA A 98 41.25 2.17 -0.20
CA ALA A 98 42.20 2.41 0.88
C ALA A 98 43.48 1.60 0.70
N GLN A 99 43.38 0.34 0.25
CA GLN A 99 44.55 -0.48 -0.10
C GLN A 99 45.37 0.14 -1.23
N MET A 100 44.71 0.65 -2.29
CA MET A 100 45.39 1.37 -3.36
C MET A 100 46.09 2.64 -2.87
N LEU A 101 45.49 3.38 -1.93
CA LEU A 101 46.11 4.55 -1.31
C LEU A 101 47.33 4.18 -0.46
N ARG A 102 47.24 3.11 0.34
CA ARG A 102 48.38 2.62 1.13
C ARG A 102 49.53 2.16 0.23
N TYR A 103 49.23 1.47 -0.87
CA TYR A 103 50.23 1.08 -1.86
C TYR A 103 50.86 2.30 -2.52
N ALA A 104 50.05 3.25 -2.99
CA ALA A 104 50.55 4.51 -3.55
C ALA A 104 51.42 5.26 -2.52
N GLN A 105 51.04 5.18 -1.23
CA GLN A 105 51.77 5.78 -0.12
C GLN A 105 53.14 5.19 0.15
N ARG A 106 53.31 3.88 -0.01
CA ARG A 106 54.62 3.25 0.20
C ARG A 106 55.59 3.53 -0.97
N ASN A 107 55.07 3.94 -2.12
CA ASN A 107 55.81 4.19 -3.35
C ASN A 107 55.84 5.70 -3.71
N LYS A 108 55.98 6.56 -2.70
CA LYS A 108 55.58 7.99 -2.72
C LYS A 108 56.70 8.95 -3.13
N THR A 109 56.77 9.26 -4.42
CA THR A 109 56.80 10.65 -4.93
C THR A 109 56.55 10.66 -6.44
N ALA A 110 56.12 11.81 -6.98
CA ALA A 110 56.14 12.02 -8.44
C ALA A 110 57.57 11.86 -8.99
N THR A 111 58.56 12.26 -8.19
CA THR A 111 60.00 12.04 -8.42
C THR A 111 60.33 10.55 -8.46
N ASP A 112 59.89 9.73 -7.51
CA ASP A 112 60.10 8.27 -7.53
C ASP A 112 59.44 7.59 -8.73
N LYS A 113 58.27 8.06 -9.15
CA LYS A 113 57.60 7.56 -10.36
C LYS A 113 58.39 7.87 -11.61
N LEU A 114 58.86 9.11 -11.75
CA LEU A 114 59.70 9.52 -12.88
C LEU A 114 61.02 8.77 -12.86
N LEU A 115 61.68 8.67 -11.70
CA LEU A 115 62.91 7.91 -11.51
C LEU A 115 62.72 6.43 -11.84
N PHE A 116 61.58 5.83 -11.45
CA PHE A 116 61.23 4.46 -11.81
C PHE A 116 61.04 4.30 -13.32
N ILE A 117 60.40 5.24 -14.01
CA ILE A 117 60.27 5.18 -15.47
C ILE A 117 61.63 5.34 -16.15
N PHE A 118 62.48 6.26 -15.68
CA PHE A 118 63.80 6.54 -16.25
C PHE A 118 64.85 5.48 -15.94
N ALA A 119 64.70 4.71 -14.87
CA ALA A 119 65.55 3.55 -14.55
C ALA A 119 65.19 2.29 -15.38
N ALA A 120 64.55 2.45 -16.53
CA ALA A 120 64.25 1.36 -17.46
C ALA A 120 65.48 0.99 -18.30
N LYS A 121 65.61 -0.28 -18.68
CA LYS A 121 66.73 -0.77 -19.50
C LYS A 121 66.65 -0.32 -20.95
N ASP A 122 65.42 -0.13 -21.44
CA ASP A 122 65.14 0.29 -22.81
C ASP A 122 63.82 1.09 -22.90
N TYR A 123 63.56 1.63 -24.09
CA TYR A 123 62.36 2.42 -24.38
C TYR A 123 61.06 1.62 -24.17
N LYS A 124 61.05 0.32 -24.51
CA LYS A 124 59.86 -0.53 -24.40
C LYS A 124 59.47 -0.70 -22.94
N GLU A 125 60.43 -0.96 -22.06
CA GLU A 125 60.23 -1.07 -20.63
C GLU A 125 59.77 0.27 -20.03
N ALA A 126 60.38 1.40 -20.41
CA ALA A 126 59.96 2.73 -19.97
C ALA A 126 58.50 3.02 -20.34
N TYR A 127 58.10 2.69 -21.57
CA TYR A 127 56.73 2.84 -22.04
C TYR A 127 55.74 1.98 -21.25
N GLN A 128 56.08 0.72 -20.96
CA GLN A 128 55.24 -0.16 -20.13
C GLN A 128 55.05 0.39 -18.71
N ARG A 129 56.13 0.87 -18.07
CA ARG A 129 56.08 1.50 -16.75
C ARG A 129 55.21 2.78 -16.75
N TYR A 130 55.28 3.57 -17.82
CA TYR A 130 54.40 4.74 -18.00
C TYR A 130 52.92 4.34 -18.11
N VAL A 131 52.60 3.37 -18.97
CA VAL A 131 51.22 2.88 -19.16
C VAL A 131 50.66 2.32 -17.85
N PHE A 132 51.46 1.57 -17.09
CA PHE A 132 51.08 1.06 -15.78
C PHE A 132 50.61 2.17 -14.83
N PHE A 133 51.39 3.25 -14.68
CA PHE A 133 51.00 4.35 -13.80
C PHE A 133 49.77 5.12 -14.29
N ARG A 134 49.60 5.26 -15.62
CA ARG A 134 48.39 5.84 -16.20
C ARG A 134 47.16 5.00 -15.82
N GLN A 135 47.20 3.69 -16.10
CA GLN A 135 46.12 2.76 -15.78
C GLN A 135 45.82 2.72 -14.28
N PHE A 136 46.85 2.76 -13.43
CA PHE A 136 46.68 2.81 -11.98
C PHE A 136 45.91 4.08 -11.54
N GLY A 137 46.26 5.25 -12.10
CA GLY A 137 45.54 6.50 -11.85
C GLY A 137 44.08 6.45 -12.32
N ASP A 138 43.83 5.85 -13.49
CA ASP A 138 42.48 5.70 -14.03
C ASP A 138 41.64 4.73 -13.17
N MET A 139 42.24 3.64 -12.67
CA MET A 139 41.58 2.73 -11.72
C MET A 139 41.20 3.43 -10.41
N GLN A 140 42.07 4.29 -9.87
CA GLN A 140 41.75 5.07 -8.66
C GLN A 140 40.56 5.99 -8.89
N LYS A 141 40.55 6.73 -10.01
CA LYS A 141 39.43 7.60 -10.38
C LYS A 141 38.13 6.80 -10.54
N LYS A 142 38.19 5.65 -11.23
CA LYS A 142 37.04 4.78 -11.45
C LYS A 142 36.46 4.26 -10.13
N LYS A 143 37.29 3.80 -9.19
CA LYS A 143 36.82 3.35 -7.87
C LYS A 143 36.15 4.48 -7.09
N LEU A 144 36.74 5.67 -7.08
CA LEU A 144 36.15 6.82 -6.41
C LEU A 144 34.79 7.20 -7.02
N GLN A 145 34.69 7.15 -8.35
CA GLN A 145 33.44 7.39 -9.05
C GLN A 145 32.37 6.35 -8.69
N GLN A 146 32.72 5.07 -8.67
CA GLN A 146 31.82 3.99 -8.26
C GLN A 146 31.33 4.16 -6.81
N ILE A 147 32.21 4.56 -5.89
CA ILE A 147 31.82 4.85 -4.49
C ILE A 147 30.79 5.99 -4.47
N LYS A 148 31.02 7.07 -5.21
CA LYS A 148 30.08 8.21 -5.27
C LYS A 148 28.72 7.80 -5.84
N GLU A 149 28.73 7.07 -6.95
CA GLU A 149 27.50 6.59 -7.60
C GLU A 149 26.68 5.70 -6.68
N LYS A 150 27.31 4.69 -6.06
CA LYS A 150 26.62 3.79 -5.12
C LYS A 150 26.15 4.50 -3.85
N THR A 151 26.92 5.47 -3.34
CA THR A 151 26.48 6.28 -2.19
C THR A 151 25.27 7.14 -2.56
N GLY A 152 25.24 7.69 -3.78
CA GLY A 152 24.08 8.41 -4.30
C GLY A 152 22.85 7.51 -4.47
N GLU A 153 23.03 6.28 -4.95
CA GLU A 153 21.97 5.29 -5.02
C GLU A 153 21.44 4.90 -3.63
N LEU A 154 22.33 4.66 -2.66
CA LEU A 154 21.98 4.37 -1.27
C LEU A 154 21.09 5.48 -0.67
N TYR A 155 21.44 6.74 -0.90
CA TYR A 155 20.64 7.88 -0.43
C TYR A 155 19.24 7.88 -1.05
N LYS A 156 19.13 7.65 -2.37
CA LYS A 156 17.83 7.54 -3.05
C LYS A 156 16.98 6.41 -2.46
N ARG A 157 17.56 5.22 -2.29
CA ARG A 157 16.86 4.04 -1.72
C ARG A 157 16.41 4.27 -0.27
N THR A 158 17.22 4.98 0.51
CA THR A 158 16.88 5.31 1.90
C THR A 158 15.69 6.27 1.96
N ASN A 159 15.65 7.28 1.10
CA ASN A 159 14.51 8.19 1.00
C ASN A 159 13.25 7.48 0.48
N GLU A 160 13.38 6.61 -0.53
CA GLU A 160 12.28 5.78 -1.02
C GLU A 160 11.69 4.91 0.10
N LEU A 161 12.54 4.32 0.94
CA LEU A 161 12.12 3.52 2.09
C LEU A 161 11.36 4.36 3.13
N GLU A 162 11.84 5.57 3.43
CA GLU A 162 11.19 6.48 4.37
C GLU A 162 9.78 6.87 3.91
N VAL A 163 9.63 7.24 2.64
CA VAL A 163 8.32 7.54 2.04
C VAL A 163 7.39 6.33 2.10
N LYS A 164 7.89 5.12 1.81
CA LYS A 164 7.09 3.89 1.90
C LYS A 164 6.61 3.59 3.31
N LYS A 165 7.43 3.86 4.33
CA LYS A 165 7.04 3.71 5.75
C LYS A 165 5.95 4.71 6.15
N ILE A 166 6.06 5.97 5.74
CA ILE A 166 5.02 6.99 6.00
C ILE A 166 3.69 6.59 5.33
N ASN A 167 3.75 6.09 4.10
CA ASN A 167 2.56 5.59 3.40
C ASN A 167 1.94 4.37 4.09
N GLN A 168 2.75 3.56 4.79
CA GLN A 168 2.25 2.44 5.58
C GLN A 168 1.49 2.89 6.83
N GLU A 169 1.94 3.97 7.49
CA GLU A 169 1.29 4.52 8.69
C GLU A 169 -0.03 5.24 8.39
N SER A 170 -0.25 5.65 7.14
CA SER A 170 -1.48 6.33 6.70
C SER A 170 -2.57 5.40 6.15
N LEU A 171 -2.30 4.10 6.04
CA LEU A 171 -3.24 3.05 5.60
C LEU A 171 -3.94 2.37 6.79
#